data_AF-A0A9E2K148-F1
#
_entry.id   AF-A0A9E2K148-F1
#
_cell.length_a   1.000
_cell.length_b   1.000
_cell.length_c   1.000
_cell.angle_alpha   90.00
_cell.angle_beta   90.00
_cell.angle_gamma   90.00
#
_symmetry.space_group_name_H-M   'P 1'
#
loop_
_entity.id
_entity.type
_entity.pdbx_description
1 polymer ?
#
loop_
_entity_poly.entity_id
_entity_poly.type
_entity_poly.pdbx_seq_one_letter_code
_entity_poly.pdbx_strand_id
1 'polypeptide(L)'
;DAPIESLNETIIMLVVLGLIDVVMISNLLIMVIVGGYETFVSRLNLEDHPDQPEWLDHVNASVLKVKLATAIIGISSIHLLKTFINAGNYDEKVLIWQTVIHIAFLLSAMAIAFVDRLMPHHPAHD
;
A
#
# COMPACT_ATOMS: atom_id res chain seq x y z
N ASP A 1 22.15 29.71 17.72
CA ASP A 1 22.37 28.30 18.08
C ASP A 1 21.03 27.59 18.26
N ALA A 2 20.59 26.85 17.24
CA ALA A 2 19.41 25.99 17.39
C ALA A 2 19.79 24.79 18.29
N PRO A 3 18.91 24.33 19.21
CA PRO A 3 19.27 23.30 20.18
C PRO A 3 19.47 21.94 19.48
N ILE A 4 20.63 21.32 19.71
CA ILE A 4 21.04 20.05 19.08
C ILE A 4 20.07 18.88 19.37
N GLU A 5 19.28 18.93 20.45
CA GLU A 5 18.28 17.89 20.76
C GLU A 5 17.15 17.81 19.71
N SER A 6 16.66 18.94 19.21
CA SER A 6 15.53 18.98 18.27
C SER A 6 15.83 18.38 16.89
N LEU A 7 17.07 18.54 16.43
CA LEU A 7 17.54 17.96 15.17
C LEU A 7 17.70 16.45 15.28
N ASN A 8 18.11 15.94 16.44
CA ASN A 8 18.33 14.52 16.64
C ASN A 8 17.02 13.72 16.63
N GLU A 9 15.97 14.23 17.28
CA GLU A 9 14.64 13.59 17.27
C GLU A 9 14.05 13.50 15.85
N THR A 10 14.16 14.58 15.08
CA THR A 10 13.71 14.63 13.68
C THR A 10 14.44 13.58 12.83
N ILE A 11 15.77 13.46 12.98
CA ILE A 11 16.58 12.48 12.25
C ILE A 11 16.16 11.05 12.60
N ILE A 12 15.99 10.74 13.88
CA ILE A 12 15.56 9.40 14.33
C ILE A 12 14.19 9.05 13.75
N MET A 13 13.23 9.98 13.80
CA MET A 13 11.91 9.79 13.20
C MET A 13 11.99 9.55 11.68
N LEU A 14 12.81 10.30 10.96
CA LEU A 14 12.99 10.11 9.51
C LEU A 14 13.61 8.75 9.17
N VAL A 15 14.52 8.24 9.99
CA VAL A 15 15.10 6.89 9.83
C VAL A 15 14.03 5.82 10.07
N VAL A 16 13.25 5.92 11.15
CA VAL A 16 12.17 4.98 11.47
C VAL A 16 11.11 4.97 10.36
N LEU A 17 10.66 6.14 9.89
CA LEU A 17 9.72 6.24 8.77
C LEU A 17 10.28 5.61 7.48
N GLY A 18 11.59 5.74 7.24
CA GLY A 18 12.26 5.07 6.12
C GLY A 18 12.28 3.54 6.25
N LEU A 19 12.50 3.00 7.46
CA LEU A 19 12.46 1.56 7.70
C LEU A 19 11.05 0.99 7.50
N ILE A 20 10.01 1.70 7.94
CA ILE A 20 8.61 1.30 7.74
C ILE A 20 8.29 1.24 6.24
N ASP A 21 8.78 2.19 5.45
CA ASP A 21 8.57 2.23 3.99
C ASP A 21 9.16 1.00 3.28
N VAL A 22 10.39 0.61 3.64
CA VAL A 22 11.05 -0.59 3.09
C VAL A 22 10.27 -1.87 3.42
N VAL A 23 9.81 -2.01 4.66
CA VAL A 23 9.01 -3.17 5.08
C VAL A 23 7.69 -3.24 4.30
N MET A 24 7.05 -2.09 4.08
CA MET A 24 5.77 -2.00 3.38
C MET A 24 5.89 -2.36 1.90
N ILE A 25 6.94 -1.88 1.22
CA ILE A 25 7.25 -2.27 -0.17
C ILE A 25 7.56 -3.77 -0.25
N SER A 26 8.28 -4.33 0.73
CA SER A 26 8.61 -5.75 0.78
C SER A 26 7.37 -6.64 0.90
N ASN A 27 6.40 -6.23 1.72
CA ASN A 27 5.13 -6.95 1.87
C ASN A 27 4.31 -6.93 0.56
N LEU A 28 4.26 -5.78 -0.13
CA LEU A 28 3.62 -5.69 -1.45
C LEU A 28 4.30 -6.56 -2.50
N LEU A 29 5.64 -6.59 -2.52
CA LEU A 29 6.41 -7.37 -3.47
C LEU A 29 6.07 -8.86 -3.35
N ILE A 30 5.96 -9.39 -2.13
CA ILE A 30 5.54 -10.79 -1.91
C ILE A 30 4.13 -11.02 -2.46
N MET A 31 3.20 -10.12 -2.19
CA MET A 31 1.82 -10.23 -2.68
C MET A 31 1.75 -10.24 -4.23
N VAL A 32 2.54 -9.39 -4.89
CA VAL A 32 2.62 -9.33 -6.36
C VAL A 32 3.27 -10.58 -6.94
N ILE A 33 4.36 -11.07 -6.35
CA ILE A 33 5.04 -12.29 -6.83
C ILE A 33 4.12 -13.49 -6.74
N VAL A 34 3.46 -13.70 -5.59
CA VAL A 34 2.61 -14.87 -5.38
C VAL A 34 1.35 -14.81 -6.25
N GLY A 35 0.67 -13.65 -6.32
CA GLY A 35 -0.49 -13.47 -7.19
C GLY A 35 -0.14 -13.57 -8.68
N GLY A 36 1.04 -13.09 -9.09
CA GLY A 36 1.55 -13.24 -10.45
C GLY A 36 1.86 -14.70 -10.80
N TYR A 37 2.47 -15.45 -9.87
CA TYR A 37 2.73 -16.87 -10.04
C TYR A 37 1.42 -17.67 -10.20
N GLU A 38 0.43 -17.39 -9.34
CA GLU A 38 -0.89 -18.03 -9.42
C GLU A 38 -1.59 -17.74 -10.76
N THR A 39 -1.50 -16.49 -11.24
CA THR A 39 -2.16 -16.04 -12.48
C THR A 39 -1.51 -16.59 -13.75
N PHE A 40 -0.17 -16.61 -13.80
CA PHE A 40 0.57 -16.86 -15.05
C PHE A 40 1.27 -18.22 -15.11
N VAL A 41 1.52 -18.88 -13.98
CA VAL A 41 2.30 -20.13 -13.94
C VAL A 41 1.44 -21.30 -13.52
N SER A 42 0.91 -21.30 -12.28
CA SER A 42 0.13 -22.41 -11.74
C SER A 42 -0.72 -21.97 -10.56
N ARG A 43 -1.96 -22.47 -10.48
CA ARG A 43 -2.78 -22.36 -9.27
C ARG A 43 -2.06 -23.03 -8.09
N LEU A 44 -2.11 -22.39 -6.93
CA LEU A 44 -1.57 -22.91 -5.68
C LEU A 44 -2.66 -23.73 -4.99
N ASN A 45 -2.55 -25.06 -4.99
CA ASN A 45 -3.56 -25.96 -4.42
C ASN A 45 -3.28 -26.18 -2.92
N LEU A 46 -3.56 -25.16 -2.09
CA LEU A 46 -3.21 -25.12 -0.65
C LEU A 46 -4.34 -25.50 0.30
N GLU A 47 -5.47 -26.00 -0.22
CA GLU A 47 -6.70 -26.31 0.53
C GLU A 47 -6.42 -27.08 1.86
N ASP A 48 -6.93 -26.53 2.97
CA ASP A 48 -6.89 -27.08 4.34
C ASP A 48 -5.50 -27.18 5.02
N HIS A 49 -4.47 -26.47 4.56
CA HIS A 49 -3.17 -26.46 5.25
C HIS A 49 -3.16 -25.47 6.43
N PRO A 50 -2.75 -25.86 7.65
CA PRO A 50 -2.75 -24.97 8.83
C PRO A 50 -1.83 -23.75 8.70
N ASP A 51 -0.87 -23.80 7.78
CA ASP A 51 0.09 -22.73 7.49
C ASP A 51 -0.32 -21.88 6.26
N GLN A 52 -1.54 -22.09 5.73
CA GLN A 52 -2.03 -21.28 4.63
C GLN A 52 -2.30 -19.84 5.13
N PRO A 53 -1.72 -18.82 4.50
CA PRO A 53 -2.06 -17.45 4.83
C PRO A 53 -3.52 -17.14 4.47
N GLU A 54 -4.27 -16.49 5.36
CA GLU A 54 -5.68 -16.11 5.10
C GLU A 54 -5.88 -15.25 3.84
N TRP A 55 -4.83 -14.56 3.37
CA TRP A 55 -4.88 -13.81 2.12
C TRP A 55 -4.79 -14.68 0.85
N LEU A 56 -4.42 -15.97 0.97
CA LEU A 56 -4.36 -16.97 -0.11
C LEU A 56 -5.59 -17.87 -0.20
N ASP A 57 -6.25 -18.15 0.92
CA ASP A 57 -7.37 -19.10 0.96
C ASP A 57 -8.66 -18.57 0.30
N HIS A 58 -8.86 -17.25 0.34
CA HIS A 58 -10.01 -16.57 -0.27
C HIS A 58 -9.55 -15.46 -1.23
N VAL A 59 -8.80 -15.81 -2.27
CA VAL A 59 -8.40 -14.86 -3.32
C VAL A 59 -9.58 -14.60 -4.27
N ASN A 60 -10.55 -13.82 -3.82
CA ASN A 60 -11.46 -13.15 -4.76
C ASN A 60 -10.68 -12.00 -5.43
N ALA A 61 -10.66 -11.97 -6.76
CA ALA A 61 -9.96 -10.95 -7.54
C ALA A 61 -10.35 -9.51 -7.13
N SER A 62 -11.56 -9.29 -6.63
CA SER A 62 -11.97 -7.99 -6.07
C SER A 62 -11.26 -7.66 -4.75
N VAL A 63 -11.13 -8.63 -3.84
CA VAL A 63 -10.42 -8.46 -2.55
C VAL A 63 -8.93 -8.19 -2.79
N LEU A 64 -8.31 -8.87 -3.76
CA LEU A 64 -6.91 -8.65 -4.10
C LEU A 64 -6.67 -7.22 -4.63
N LYS A 65 -7.56 -6.71 -5.51
CA LYS A 65 -7.48 -5.35 -6.05
C LYS A 65 -7.61 -4.29 -4.95
N VAL A 66 -8.54 -4.47 -4.01
CA VAL A 66 -8.76 -3.53 -2.90
C VAL A 66 -7.57 -3.54 -1.92
N LYS A 67 -7.02 -4.71 -1.60
CA LYS A 67 -5.83 -4.84 -0.74
C LYS A 67 -4.60 -4.17 -1.37
N LEU A 68 -4.37 -4.38 -2.67
CA LEU A 68 -3.27 -3.73 -3.38
C LEU A 68 -3.45 -2.20 -3.43
N ALA A 69 -4.66 -1.70 -3.72
CA ALA A 69 -4.92 -0.26 -3.75
C ALA A 69 -4.71 0.38 -2.36
N THR A 70 -5.19 -0.25 -1.30
CA THR A 70 -5.01 0.22 0.09
C THR A 70 -3.54 0.26 0.48
N ALA A 71 -2.77 -0.76 0.10
CA ALA A 71 -1.33 -0.80 0.38
C ALA A 71 -0.56 0.31 -0.36
N ILE A 72 -0.85 0.56 -1.64
CA ILE A 72 -0.23 1.65 -2.43
C ILE A 72 -0.55 3.02 -1.82
N ILE A 73 -1.79 3.24 -1.38
CA ILE A 73 -2.18 4.46 -0.66
C ILE A 73 -1.39 4.61 0.63
N GLY A 74 -1.28 3.54 1.43
CA GLY A 74 -0.50 3.53 2.67
C GLY A 74 0.97 3.92 2.45
N ILE A 75 1.60 3.38 1.40
CA ILE A 75 2.98 3.73 1.00
C ILE A 75 3.09 5.21 0.70
N SER A 76 2.22 5.70 -0.17
CA SER A 76 2.22 7.09 -0.57
C SER A 76 1.98 8.04 0.62
N SER A 77 1.12 7.66 1.59
CA SER A 77 0.87 8.44 2.81
C SER A 77 2.10 8.58 3.69
N ILE A 78 2.86 7.50 3.91
CA ILE A 78 4.07 7.54 4.74
C ILE A 78 5.14 8.42 4.09
N HIS A 79 5.27 8.33 2.77
CA HIS A 79 6.18 9.17 2.00
C HIS A 79 5.84 10.66 2.12
N LEU A 80 4.55 11.01 2.01
CA LEU A 80 4.09 12.39 2.22
C LEU A 80 4.28 12.86 3.66
N LEU A 81 4.04 12.01 4.65
CA LEU A 81 4.25 12.36 6.06
C LEU A 81 5.72 12.68 6.33
N LYS A 82 6.63 11.86 5.78
CA LYS A 82 8.08 12.07 5.88
C LYS A 82 8.51 13.39 5.26
N THR A 83 8.01 13.74 4.07
CA THR A 83 8.36 15.00 3.40
C THR A 83 7.70 16.20 4.06
N PHE A 84 6.50 16.04 4.60
CA PHE A 84 5.80 17.09 5.36
C PHE A 84 6.52 17.44 6.66
N ILE A 85 6.97 16.44 7.43
CA ILE A 85 7.75 16.63 8.66
C ILE A 85 9.03 17.44 8.40
N ASN A 86 9.66 17.22 7.24
CA ASN A 86 10.90 17.87 6.87
C ASN A 86 10.70 18.91 5.74
N ALA A 87 9.51 19.52 5.65
CA ALA A 87 9.12 20.37 4.53
C ALA A 87 10.07 21.55 4.28
N GLY A 88 10.70 22.09 5.33
CA GLY A 88 11.69 23.17 5.21
C GLY A 88 12.96 22.79 4.44
N ASN A 89 13.21 21.49 4.20
CA ASN A 89 14.34 20.98 3.43
C ASN A 89 13.94 20.40 2.05
N TYR A 90 12.66 20.51 1.66
CA TYR A 90 12.16 20.06 0.36
C TYR A 90 11.70 21.24 -0.49
N ASP A 91 11.85 21.12 -1.81
CA ASP A 91 11.29 22.09 -2.75
C ASP A 91 9.75 22.04 -2.69
N GLU A 92 9.11 23.21 -2.66
CA GLU A 92 7.65 23.36 -2.71
C GLU A 92 7.05 22.58 -3.89
N LYS A 93 7.72 22.60 -5.04
CA LYS A 93 7.27 21.86 -6.23
C LYS A 93 7.19 20.35 -5.97
N VAL A 94 8.14 19.80 -5.21
CA VAL A 94 8.15 18.37 -4.85
C VAL A 94 6.98 18.06 -3.93
N LEU A 95 6.72 18.90 -2.92
CA LEU A 95 5.59 18.73 -1.99
C LEU A 95 4.25 18.78 -2.71
N ILE A 96 4.07 19.72 -3.65
CA ILE A 96 2.86 19.82 -4.46
C ILE A 96 2.67 18.56 -5.32
N TRP A 97 3.69 18.12 -6.04
CA TRP A 97 3.57 16.93 -6.90
C TRP A 97 3.31 15.65 -6.09
N GLN A 98 3.97 15.47 -4.95
CA GLN A 98 3.69 14.34 -4.07
C GLN A 98 2.24 14.36 -3.58
N THR A 99 1.73 15.52 -3.20
CA THR A 99 0.33 15.69 -2.77
C THR A 99 -0.63 15.35 -3.90
N VAL A 100 -0.39 15.87 -5.12
CA VAL A 100 -1.22 15.61 -6.30
C VAL A 100 -1.25 14.12 -6.65
N ILE A 101 -0.10 13.44 -6.64
CA ILE A 101 -0.02 12.00 -6.90
C ILE A 101 -0.79 11.20 -5.85
N HIS A 102 -0.67 11.58 -4.58
CA HIS A 102 -1.41 10.91 -3.50
C HIS A 102 -2.93 11.05 -3.66
N ILE A 103 -3.41 12.25 -4.00
CA ILE A 103 -4.83 12.46 -4.31
C ILE A 103 -5.26 11.60 -5.50
N ALA A 104 -4.43 11.46 -6.55
CA ALA A 104 -4.74 10.58 -7.68
C ALA A 104 -4.87 9.10 -7.25
N PHE A 105 -4.05 8.63 -6.30
CA PHE A 105 -4.20 7.28 -5.73
C PHE A 105 -5.48 7.12 -4.91
N LEU A 106 -5.84 8.11 -4.09
CA LEU A 106 -7.11 8.09 -3.35
C LEU A 106 -8.32 8.04 -4.29
N LEU A 107 -8.32 8.87 -5.34
CA LEU A 107 -9.39 8.86 -6.35
C LEU A 107 -9.45 7.51 -7.09
N SER A 108 -8.30 6.91 -7.39
CA SER A 108 -8.23 5.58 -8.03
C SER A 108 -8.82 4.50 -7.14
N ALA A 109 -8.52 4.49 -5.84
CA ALA A 109 -9.12 3.53 -4.91
C ALA A 109 -10.61 3.75 -4.71
N MET A 110 -11.07 5.00 -4.66
CA MET A 110 -12.50 5.31 -4.65
C MET A 110 -13.20 4.79 -5.90
N ALA A 111 -12.59 4.93 -7.07
CA ALA A 111 -13.12 4.39 -8.32
C ALA A 111 -13.22 2.85 -8.28
N ILE A 112 -12.19 2.17 -7.77
CA ILE A 112 -12.19 0.71 -7.61
C ILE A 112 -13.31 0.27 -6.66
N ALA A 113 -13.45 0.91 -5.50
CA ALA A 113 -14.50 0.60 -4.53
C ALA A 113 -15.90 0.87 -5.11
N PHE A 114 -16.04 1.92 -5.92
CA PHE A 114 -17.31 2.24 -6.59
C PHE A 114 -17.68 1.20 -7.64
N VAL A 115 -16.73 0.76 -8.48
CA VAL A 115 -16.94 -0.31 -9.47
C VAL A 115 -17.32 -1.62 -8.79
N ASP A 116 -16.62 -1.98 -7.70
CA ASP A 116 -16.90 -3.20 -6.95
C ASP A 116 -18.32 -3.20 -6.35
N ARG A 117 -18.77 -2.04 -5.84
CA ARG A 117 -20.15 -1.87 -5.34
C ARG A 117 -21.22 -1.96 -6.44
N LEU A 118 -20.90 -1.57 -7.67
CA LEU A 118 -21.82 -1.61 -8.80
C LEU A 118 -21.92 -2.99 -9.46
N MET A 119 -20.95 -3.88 -9.25
CA MET A 119 -21.03 -5.25 -9.74
C MET A 119 -22.08 -6.02 -8.93
N PRO A 120 -23.17 -6.50 -9.55
CA PRO A 120 -24.12 -7.37 -8.87
C PRO A 120 -23.37 -8.64 -8.45
N HIS A 121 -23.41 -8.95 -7.15
CA HIS A 121 -23.03 -10.27 -6.68
C HIS A 121 -24.02 -11.26 -7.32
N HIS A 122 -23.60 -11.94 -8.37
CA HIS A 122 -24.38 -13.04 -8.92
C HIS A 122 -24.49 -14.07 -7.79
N PRO A 123 -25.70 -14.37 -7.27
CA PRO A 123 -25.83 -15.46 -6.34
C PRO A 123 -25.38 -16.72 -7.07
N ALA A 124 -24.40 -17.42 -6.51
CA ALA A 124 -24.05 -18.74 -6.98
C ALA A 124 -25.33 -19.58 -6.92
N HIS A 125 -25.77 -20.06 -8.08
CA HIS A 125 -26.84 -21.05 -8.14
C HIS A 125 -26.32 -22.35 -7.49
N ASP A 126 -27.17 -22.93 -6.65
CA ASP A 126 -27.00 -24.16 -5.87
C ASP A 126 -26.32 -25.34 -6.60
#